data_AF-A0A2V8JIB8-F1
#
_entry.id   AF-A0A2V8JIB8-F1
#
_cell.length_a   1.000
_cell.length_b   1.000
_cell.length_c   1.000
_cell.angle_alpha   90.00
_cell.angle_beta   90.00
_cell.angle_gamma   90.00
#
_symmetry.space_group_name_H-M   'P 1'
#
loop_
_entity.id
_entity.type
_entity.pdbx_description
1 polymer ?
#
loop_
_entity_poly.entity_id
_entity_poly.type
_entity_poly.pdbx_seq_one_letter_code
_entity_poly.pdbx_strand_id
1 'polypeptide(L)'
;MLADFAKTETTRYTVNATFTQALLYFKDGSYLQFEHSSRSNRWAKASAGETIADRICRELSQFRLNGKHLQLFFEDGSNAEFVVVV
;
A
#
# COMPACT_ATOMS: atom_id res chain seq x y z
N MET A 1 8.90 -1.01 13.72
CA MET A 1 9.33 -1.52 12.39
C MET A 1 8.58 -0.76 11.30
N LEU A 2 8.96 -0.86 10.02
CA LEU A 2 8.23 -0.18 8.92
C LEU A 2 6.77 -0.64 8.83
N ALA A 3 6.51 -1.91 9.09
CA ALA A 3 5.14 -2.43 9.19
C ALA A 3 4.29 -1.71 10.24
N ASP A 4 4.83 -1.48 11.44
CA ASP A 4 4.12 -0.79 12.52
C ASP A 4 3.87 0.67 12.17
N PHE A 5 4.88 1.32 11.56
CA PHE A 5 4.75 2.68 11.06
C PHE A 5 3.64 2.79 10.01
N ALA A 6 3.66 1.93 8.98
CA ALA A 6 2.64 1.91 7.94
C ALA A 6 1.23 1.69 8.52
N LYS A 7 1.07 0.76 9.47
CA LYS A 7 -0.21 0.52 10.14
C LYS A 7 -0.67 1.73 10.95
N THR A 8 0.24 2.34 11.71
CA THR A 8 -0.06 3.48 12.59
C THR A 8 -0.44 4.72 11.79
N GLU A 9 0.20 4.95 10.64
CA GLU A 9 -0.02 6.13 9.81
C GLU A 9 -1.15 5.98 8.80
N THR A 10 -1.61 4.75 8.55
CA THR A 10 -2.74 4.50 7.64
C THR A 10 -4.05 4.99 8.27
N THR A 11 -4.84 5.71 7.48
CA THR A 11 -6.19 6.15 7.86
C THR A 11 -7.27 5.34 7.17
N ARG A 12 -7.02 4.92 5.93
CA ARG A 12 -8.03 4.21 5.12
C ARG A 12 -7.39 3.34 4.06
N TYR A 13 -7.99 2.20 3.80
CA TYR A 13 -7.69 1.34 2.67
C TYR A 13 -8.93 1.15 1.79
N THR A 14 -8.77 1.28 0.48
CA THR A 14 -9.84 1.05 -0.51
C THR A 14 -9.32 0.24 -1.68
N VAL A 15 -10.18 -0.58 -2.27
CA VAL A 15 -9.87 -1.38 -3.46
C VAL A 15 -11.02 -1.25 -4.46
N ASN A 16 -10.72 -1.26 -5.76
CA ASN A 16 -11.75 -1.24 -6.79
C ASN A 16 -12.51 -2.58 -6.87
N ALA A 17 -13.68 -2.58 -7.51
CA ALA A 17 -14.57 -3.74 -7.58
C ALA A 17 -13.94 -4.96 -8.29
N THR A 18 -12.97 -4.72 -9.18
CA THR A 18 -12.24 -5.77 -9.91
C THR A 18 -11.00 -6.26 -9.18
N PHE A 19 -10.68 -5.70 -8.01
CA PHE A 19 -9.51 -6.06 -7.19
C PHE A 19 -8.17 -5.95 -7.91
N THR A 20 -8.08 -5.03 -8.87
CA THR A 20 -6.88 -4.75 -9.66
C THR A 20 -6.18 -3.47 -9.23
N GLN A 21 -6.87 -2.58 -8.52
CA GLN A 21 -6.31 -1.32 -8.06
C GLN A 21 -6.71 -1.04 -6.62
N ALA A 22 -5.78 -0.50 -5.85
CA ALA A 22 -6.03 -0.13 -4.47
C ALA A 22 -5.38 1.21 -4.11
N LEU A 23 -5.94 1.86 -3.09
CA LEU A 23 -5.41 3.08 -2.48
C LEU A 23 -5.26 2.86 -0.98
N LEU A 24 -4.09 3.22 -0.46
CA LEU A 24 -3.79 3.27 0.97
C LEU A 24 -3.54 4.74 1.34
N TYR A 25 -4.41 5.31 2.16
CA TYR A 25 -4.39 6.72 2.57
C TYR A 25 -3.69 6.86 3.91
N PHE A 26 -2.94 7.96 4.08
CA PHE A 26 -2.16 8.26 5.29
C PHE A 26 -2.63 9.53 5.99
N LYS A 27 -2.19 9.73 7.24
CA LYS A 27 -2.57 10.89 8.08
C LYS A 27 -2.13 12.24 7.54
N ASP A 28 -1.04 12.28 6.78
CA ASP A 28 -0.54 13.49 6.13
C ASP A 28 -1.33 13.87 4.85
N GLY A 29 -2.39 13.12 4.54
CA GLY A 29 -3.21 13.33 3.35
C GLY A 29 -2.65 12.71 2.07
N SER A 30 -1.44 12.15 2.11
CA SER A 30 -0.86 11.41 0.98
C SER A 30 -1.51 10.04 0.81
N TYR A 31 -1.31 9.43 -0.36
CA TYR A 31 -1.76 8.07 -0.62
C TYR A 31 -0.76 7.27 -1.45
N LEU A 32 -0.73 5.96 -1.22
CA LEU A 32 -0.09 4.98 -2.09
C LEU A 32 -1.12 4.35 -3.01
N GLN A 33 -0.86 4.39 -4.32
CA GLN A 33 -1.65 3.69 -5.32
C GLN A 33 -0.95 2.41 -5.75
N PHE A 34 -1.74 1.35 -5.85
CA PHE A 34 -1.31 0.04 -6.29
C PHE A 34 -2.09 -0.37 -7.54
N GLU A 35 -1.40 -0.97 -8.51
CA GLU A 35 -2.04 -1.65 -9.63
C GLU A 35 -1.48 -3.06 -9.79
N HIS A 36 -2.39 -4.00 -10.06
CA HIS A 36 -2.12 -5.41 -10.34
C HIS A 36 -3.12 -5.90 -11.39
N SER A 37 -2.97 -5.45 -12.64
CA SER A 37 -3.87 -5.77 -13.75
C SER A 37 -3.40 -6.96 -14.60
N SER A 38 -2.11 -7.32 -14.55
CA SER A 38 -1.55 -8.52 -15.20
C SER A 38 -0.26 -8.98 -14.51
N ARG A 39 0.27 -10.16 -14.86
CA ARG A 39 1.57 -10.65 -14.34
C ARG A 39 2.73 -9.67 -14.57
N SER A 40 2.66 -8.85 -15.61
CA SER A 40 3.69 -7.87 -15.99
C SER A 40 3.35 -6.43 -15.58
N ASN A 41 2.09 -6.14 -15.23
CA ASN A 41 1.67 -4.80 -14.81
C ASN A 41 1.35 -4.80 -13.31
N ARG A 42 2.42 -4.72 -12.51
CA ARG A 42 2.39 -4.64 -11.05
C ARG A 42 3.28 -3.50 -10.59
N TRP A 43 2.67 -2.46 -10.02
CA TRP A 43 3.41 -1.29 -9.52
C TRP A 43 2.74 -0.67 -8.31
N ALA A 44 3.54 0.07 -7.54
CA ALA A 44 3.09 0.95 -6.46
C ALA A 44 3.66 2.35 -6.71
N LYS A 45 2.88 3.41 -6.47
CA LYS A 45 3.32 4.80 -6.61
C LYS A 45 2.76 5.66 -5.49
N ALA A 46 3.61 6.50 -4.93
CA ALA A 46 3.20 7.56 -4.01
C ALA A 46 2.53 8.70 -4.76
N SER A 47 1.58 9.37 -4.10
CA SER A 47 0.88 10.54 -4.63
C SER A 47 1.79 11.77 -4.78
N ALA A 48 2.81 11.90 -3.93
CA ALA A 48 3.78 13.00 -3.92
C ALA A 48 5.06 12.58 -3.19
N GLY A 49 6.20 13.22 -3.51
CA GLY A 49 7.47 13.02 -2.83
C GLY A 49 7.51 13.66 -1.43
N GLU A 50 8.46 13.24 -0.59
CA GLU A 50 8.67 13.76 0.78
C GLU A 50 7.45 13.60 1.72
N THR A 51 6.59 12.62 1.43
CA THR A 51 5.40 12.27 2.23
C THR A 51 5.56 10.91 2.93
N ILE A 52 4.62 10.57 3.80
CA ILE A 52 4.49 9.22 4.37
C ILE A 52 4.35 8.19 3.25
N ALA A 53 3.53 8.48 2.23
CA ALA A 53 3.39 7.60 1.06
C ALA A 53 4.72 7.39 0.32
N ASP A 54 5.51 8.45 0.08
CA ASP A 54 6.83 8.34 -0.57
C ASP A 54 7.77 7.46 0.24
N ARG A 55 7.87 7.72 1.54
CA ARG A 55 8.69 6.91 2.45
C ARG A 55 8.30 5.43 2.39
N ILE A 56 7.02 5.12 2.56
CA ILE A 56 6.54 3.73 2.52
C ILE A 56 6.77 3.12 1.14
N CYS A 57 6.62 3.89 0.06
CA CYS A 57 6.86 3.42 -1.31
C CYS A 57 8.31 3.06 -1.58
N ARG A 58 9.26 3.87 -1.09
CA ARG A 58 10.71 3.66 -1.30
C ARG A 58 11.23 2.45 -0.55
N GLU A 59 10.69 2.19 0.63
CA GLU A 59 11.08 1.06 1.47
C GLU A 59 10.31 -0.23 1.12
N LEU A 60 9.43 -0.18 0.11
CA LEU A 60 8.61 -1.30 -0.30
C LEU A 60 9.40 -2.25 -1.20
N SER A 61 9.65 -3.46 -0.71
CA SER A 61 10.26 -4.51 -1.53
C SER A 61 9.25 -5.14 -2.49
N GLN A 62 8.04 -5.43 -2.01
CA GLN A 62 6.96 -6.00 -2.82
C GLN A 62 5.60 -5.79 -2.14
N PHE A 63 4.51 -5.91 -2.90
CA PHE A 63 3.14 -5.90 -2.34
C PHE A 63 2.25 -6.97 -2.96
N ARG A 64 1.38 -7.64 -2.20
CA ARG A 64 0.37 -8.55 -2.75
C ARG A 64 -1.01 -7.91 -2.64
N LEU A 65 -1.67 -7.74 -3.78
CA LEU A 65 -3.10 -7.42 -3.83
C LEU A 65 -3.86 -8.70 -4.19
N ASN A 66 -4.71 -9.19 -3.28
CA ASN A 66 -5.52 -10.39 -3.48
C ASN A 66 -6.95 -10.15 -2.99
N GLY A 67 -7.86 -9.86 -3.91
CA GLY A 67 -9.24 -9.54 -3.56
C GLY A 67 -9.29 -8.30 -2.65
N LYS A 68 -9.83 -8.46 -1.44
CA LYS A 68 -9.95 -7.41 -0.43
C LYS A 68 -8.70 -7.22 0.44
N HIS A 69 -7.63 -7.96 0.21
CA HIS A 69 -6.42 -7.93 1.05
C HIS A 69 -5.26 -7.25 0.31
N LEU A 70 -4.62 -6.30 0.98
CA LEU A 70 -3.35 -5.70 0.58
C LEU A 70 -2.29 -6.08 1.61
N GLN A 71 -1.24 -6.75 1.17
CA GLN A 71 -0.06 -7.05 1.99
C GLN A 71 1.14 -6.29 1.46
N LEU A 72 1.84 -5.56 2.32
CA LEU A 72 3.07 -4.84 2.02
C LEU A 72 4.24 -5.58 2.66
N PHE A 73 5.32 -5.76 1.91
CA PHE A 73 6.58 -6.33 2.40
C PHE A 73 7.68 -5.29 2.23
N PHE A 74 8.36 -4.98 3.32
CA PHE A 74 9.36 -3.93 3.40
C PHE A 74 10.77 -4.50 3.31
N GLU A 75 11.73 -3.64 2.93
CA GLU A 75 13.16 -3.99 2.88
C GLU A 75 13.72 -4.40 4.26
N ASP A 76 13.16 -3.87 5.35
CA ASP A 76 13.51 -4.26 6.73
C ASP A 76 13.04 -5.68 7.13
N GLY A 77 12.40 -6.40 6.21
CA GLY A 77 11.86 -7.75 6.41
C GLY A 77 10.51 -7.79 7.11
N SER A 78 9.99 -6.64 7.58
CA SER A 78 8.66 -6.56 8.17
C SER A 78 7.56 -6.58 7.11
N ASN A 79 6.34 -6.95 7.50
CA ASN A 79 5.18 -6.90 6.60
C ASN A 79 3.94 -6.35 7.31
N ALA A 80 3.11 -5.64 6.56
CA ALA A 80 1.84 -5.10 7.02
C ALA A 80 0.69 -5.60 6.15
N GLU A 81 -0.45 -5.90 6.76
CA GLU A 81 -1.66 -6.31 6.05
C GLU A 81 -2.77 -5.29 6.31
N PHE A 82 -3.53 -5.00 5.25
CA PHE A 82 -4.69 -4.12 5.23
C PHE A 82 -5.85 -4.84 4.56
N VAL A 83 -7.03 -4.74 5.18
CA VAL A 83 -8.27 -5.38 4.71
C VAL A 83 -9.38 -4.36 4.66
N VAL A 84 -10.29 -4.52 3.69
CA VAL A 84 -11.54 -3.75 3.72
C VAL A 84 -12.39 -4.30 4.86
N VAL A 85 -12.61 -3.50 5.90
CA VAL A 85 -13.61 -3.80 6.93
C VAL A 85 -14.98 -3.48 6.32
N VAL A 86 -15.83 -4.50 6.21
CA VAL A 86 -17.21 -4.39 5.71
C VAL A 86 -18.13 -4.10 6.88
#